data_AF-A0A6A3PZI1-F1
#
_entry.id   AF-A0A6A3PZI1-F1
#
_cell.length_a   1.000
_cell.length_b   1.000
_cell.length_c   1.000
_cell.angle_alpha   90.00
_cell.angle_beta   90.00
_cell.angle_gamma   90.00
#
_symmetry.space_group_name_H-M   'P 1'
#
loop_
_entity.id
_entity.type
_entity.pdbx_description
1 polymer ?
#
loop_
_entity_poly.entity_id
_entity_poly.type
_entity_poly.pdbx_seq_one_letter_code
_entity_poly.pdbx_strand_id
1 'polypeptide(L)'
;MVLTSSQICSMLFREVGNGFYKCTTCDKQYKEGNGYTNLLNHLRRNHDDYEQEAEEASRRQNPLRLHLVSMRTRDLYRWIEWVVCDRLPFAFVERRLTRLNTALSSVRGHAVEVHRADLRAARASRRPRASSCVRPCHRWLDKQ
;
A
#
# COMPACT_ATOMS: atom_id res chain seq x y z
N MET A 1 -12.11 2.57 -12.43
CA MET A 1 -11.67 2.41 -11.02
C MET A 1 -12.23 3.62 -10.31
N VAL A 2 -13.01 3.46 -9.23
CA VAL A 2 -13.58 4.64 -8.55
C VAL A 2 -12.45 5.34 -7.80
N LEU A 3 -12.13 6.57 -8.19
CA LEU A 3 -11.11 7.39 -7.53
C LEU A 3 -11.65 7.90 -6.20
N THR A 4 -10.81 7.91 -5.17
CA THR A 4 -11.17 8.50 -3.88
C THR A 4 -11.14 10.03 -3.93
N SER A 5 -11.85 10.69 -3.02
CA SER A 5 -11.85 12.16 -2.88
C SER A 5 -10.45 12.77 -2.81
N SER A 6 -9.57 12.15 -2.03
CA SER A 6 -8.17 12.56 -1.90
C SER A 6 -7.40 12.45 -3.22
N GLN A 7 -7.59 11.35 -3.97
CA GLN A 7 -6.95 11.17 -5.27
C GLN A 7 -7.42 12.19 -6.31
N ILE A 8 -8.73 12.42 -6.39
CA ILE A 8 -9.32 13.43 -7.29
C ILE A 8 -8.74 14.81 -6.97
N CYS A 9 -8.73 15.19 -5.69
CA CYS A 9 -8.17 16.47 -5.28
C CYS A 9 -6.65 16.58 -5.55
N SER A 10 -5.90 15.50 -5.37
CA SER A 10 -4.46 15.48 -5.69
C SER A 10 -4.17 15.58 -7.20
N MET A 11 -5.12 15.22 -8.06
CA MET A 11 -4.95 15.24 -9.52
C MET A 11 -5.41 16.56 -10.14
N LEU A 12 -6.49 17.15 -9.62
CA LEU A 12 -7.15 18.35 -10.19
C LEU A 12 -6.82 19.66 -9.46
N PHE A 13 -6.00 19.58 -8.41
CA PHE A 13 -5.52 20.77 -7.70
C PHE A 13 -4.01 20.75 -7.55
N ARG A 14 -3.42 21.94 -7.59
CA ARG A 14 -2.02 22.21 -7.28
C ARG A 14 -1.92 22.80 -5.89
N GLU A 15 -1.06 22.24 -5.04
CA GLU A 15 -0.73 22.86 -3.76
C GLU A 15 0.14 24.11 -3.99
N VAL A 16 -0.29 25.24 -3.44
CA VAL A 16 0.41 26.54 -3.55
C VAL A 16 1.21 26.83 -2.27
N GLY A 17 1.07 25.97 -1.24
CA GLY A 17 1.67 26.13 0.08
C GLY A 17 0.75 26.86 1.06
N ASN A 18 1.12 26.84 2.35
CA ASN A 18 0.34 27.43 3.46
C ASN A 18 -1.10 26.89 3.56
N GLY A 19 -1.32 25.64 3.14
CA GLY A 19 -2.65 25.04 3.13
C GLY A 19 -3.58 25.63 2.09
N PHE A 20 -3.07 26.09 0.94
CA PHE A 20 -3.89 26.53 -0.19
C PHE A 20 -3.74 25.62 -1.40
N TYR A 21 -4.87 25.38 -2.06
CA TYR A 21 -4.99 24.57 -3.25
C TYR A 21 -5.57 25.39 -4.39
N LYS A 22 -4.98 25.28 -5.57
CA LYS A 22 -5.43 25.96 -6.78
C LYS A 22 -5.99 24.95 -7.77
N CYS A 23 -7.21 25.15 -8.24
CA CYS A 23 -7.81 24.29 -9.27
C CYS A 23 -7.00 24.40 -10.57
N THR A 24 -6.70 23.28 -11.22
CA THR A 24 -5.93 23.25 -12.46
C THR A 24 -6.70 23.78 -13.67
N THR A 25 -8.03 23.71 -13.63
CA THR A 25 -8.91 24.02 -14.76
C THR A 25 -9.37 25.48 -14.75
N CYS A 26 -9.70 26.03 -13.57
CA CYS A 26 -10.20 27.41 -13.46
C CYS A 26 -9.31 28.35 -12.64
N ASP A 27 -8.15 27.88 -12.17
CA ASP A 27 -7.17 28.67 -11.41
C ASP A 27 -7.69 29.30 -10.10
N LYS A 28 -8.90 28.95 -9.65
CA LYS A 28 -9.44 29.42 -8.37
C LYS A 28 -8.70 28.78 -7.20
N GLN A 29 -8.36 29.61 -6.22
CA GLN A 29 -7.66 29.20 -5.01
C GLN A 29 -8.64 28.96 -3.86
N TYR A 30 -8.43 27.86 -3.15
CA TYR A 30 -9.22 27.42 -2.01
C TYR A 30 -8.28 27.15 -0.84
N LYS A 31 -8.70 27.60 0.35
CA LYS A 31 -8.02 27.26 1.60
C LYS A 31 -8.38 25.85 2.02
N GLU A 32 -7.41 25.09 2.52
CA GLU A 32 -7.64 23.79 3.13
C GLU A 32 -8.54 23.95 4.36
N GLY A 33 -9.58 23.12 4.42
CA GLY A 33 -10.44 23.00 5.59
C GLY A 33 -10.17 21.68 6.31
N ASN A 34 -11.16 21.20 7.07
CA ASN A 34 -11.14 19.81 7.56
C ASN A 34 -11.43 18.85 6.39
N GLY A 35 -10.38 18.51 5.64
CA GLY A 35 -10.42 17.56 4.53
C GLY A 35 -10.72 18.18 3.16
N TYR A 36 -11.17 17.34 2.22
CA TYR A 36 -11.29 17.64 0.79
C TYR A 36 -12.69 18.09 0.35
N THR A 37 -13.63 18.23 1.27
CA THR A 37 -15.06 18.42 0.96
C THR A 37 -15.33 19.74 0.23
N ASN A 38 -14.60 20.79 0.59
CA ASN A 38 -14.67 22.10 -0.06
C ASN A 38 -14.16 22.06 -1.51
N LEU A 39 -13.05 21.37 -1.75
CA LEU A 39 -12.46 21.18 -3.08
C LEU A 39 -13.38 20.35 -3.98
N LEU A 40 -13.94 19.25 -3.45
CA LEU A 40 -14.91 18.44 -4.18
C LEU A 40 -16.21 19.20 -4.49
N ASN A 41 -16.71 19.99 -3.55
CA ASN A 41 -17.91 20.79 -3.77
C ASN A 41 -17.68 21.89 -4.82
N HIS A 42 -16.45 22.44 -4.90
CA HIS A 42 -16.07 23.31 -6.00
C HIS A 42 -16.17 22.58 -7.34
N LEU A 43 -15.55 21.40 -7.45
CA LEU A 43 -15.56 20.59 -8.67
C LEU A 43 -17.00 20.30 -9.11
N ARG A 44 -17.82 19.73 -8.23
CA ARG A 44 -19.22 19.36 -8.52
C ARG A 44 -20.12 20.52 -8.98
N ARG A 45 -19.77 21.77 -8.67
CA ARG A 45 -20.58 22.95 -9.01
C ARG A 45 -20.09 23.70 -10.24
N ASN A 46 -18.82 23.52 -10.61
CA ASN A 46 -18.16 24.34 -11.64
C ASN A 46 -17.63 23.50 -12.80
N HIS A 47 -17.47 22.19 -12.61
CA HIS A 47 -16.84 21.27 -13.55
C HIS A 47 -17.67 19.98 -13.59
N ASP A 48 -18.60 19.87 -14.53
CA ASP A 48 -19.54 18.73 -14.62
C ASP A 48 -18.81 17.42 -15.00
N ASP A 49 -17.66 17.53 -15.64
CA ASP A 49 -16.83 16.47 -16.21
C ASP A 49 -15.56 16.17 -15.38
N TYR A 50 -15.47 16.69 -14.16
CA TYR A 50 -14.31 16.54 -13.28
C TYR A 50 -13.90 15.08 -13.03
N GLU A 51 -14.84 14.13 -13.01
CA GLU A 51 -14.54 12.72 -12.78
C GLU A 51 -13.77 12.10 -13.96
N GLN A 52 -14.11 12.51 -15.19
CA GLN A 52 -13.40 12.07 -16.39
C GLN A 52 -12.00 12.68 -16.45
N GLU A 53 -11.88 13.98 -16.14
CA GLU A 53 -10.60 14.68 -16.08
C GLU A 53 -9.67 14.05 -15.03
N ALA A 54 -10.20 13.70 -13.85
CA ALA A 54 -9.45 12.99 -12.83
C ALA A 54 -9.02 11.59 -13.29
N GLU A 55 -9.88 10.85 -14.00
CA GLU A 55 -9.51 9.53 -14.52
C GLU A 55 -8.42 9.62 -15.60
N GLU A 56 -8.50 10.61 -16.49
CA GLU A 56 -7.44 10.89 -17.45
C GLU A 56 -6.12 11.27 -16.78
N ALA A 57 -6.17 12.16 -15.78
CA ALA A 57 -4.99 12.52 -15.00
C ALA A 57 -4.38 11.29 -14.31
N SER A 58 -5.22 10.41 -13.76
CA SER A 58 -4.78 9.14 -13.18
C SER A 58 -4.10 8.23 -14.21
N ARG A 59 -4.68 8.11 -15.41
CA ARG A 59 -4.09 7.34 -16.53
C ARG A 59 -2.73 7.93 -16.95
N ARG A 60 -2.60 9.25 -17.01
CA ARG A 60 -1.34 9.93 -17.35
C ARG A 60 -0.26 9.73 -16.27
N GLN A 61 -0.64 9.75 -15.00
CA GLN A 61 0.28 9.52 -13.87
C GLN A 61 0.74 8.05 -13.77
N ASN A 62 -0.11 7.09 -14.15
CA ASN A 62 0.20 5.67 -14.12
C ASN A 62 -0.17 4.98 -15.45
N PRO A 63 0.58 5.24 -16.53
CA PRO A 63 0.25 4.75 -17.87
C PRO A 63 0.28 3.22 -17.95
N LEU A 64 1.14 2.58 -17.16
CA LEU A 64 1.28 1.13 -17.08
C LEU A 64 0.27 0.47 -16.13
N ARG A 65 -0.59 1.25 -15.46
CA ARG A 65 -1.56 0.78 -14.45
C ARG A 65 -0.93 -0.11 -13.37
N LEU A 66 0.31 0.20 -12.98
CA LEU A 66 1.03 -0.57 -11.97
C LEU A 66 0.48 -0.24 -10.58
N HIS A 67 0.13 -1.27 -9.81
CA HIS A 67 -0.22 -1.11 -8.41
C HIS A 67 1.05 -1.11 -7.56
N LEU A 68 1.57 0.09 -7.26
CA LEU A 68 2.68 0.20 -6.32
C LEU A 68 2.17 -0.07 -4.90
N VAL A 69 2.50 -1.26 -4.40
CA VAL A 69 2.15 -1.69 -3.06
C VAL A 69 3.02 -0.94 -2.05
N SER A 70 2.41 -0.37 -1.01
CA SER A 70 3.16 0.35 0.03
C SER A 70 4.22 -0.57 0.66
N MET A 71 5.36 0.01 1.11
CA MET A 71 6.39 -0.78 1.80
C MET A 71 5.82 -1.55 3.00
N ARG A 72 4.89 -0.94 3.74
CA ARG A 72 4.20 -1.57 4.87
C ARG A 72 3.40 -2.79 4.43
N THR A 73 2.63 -2.67 3.35
CA THR A 73 1.85 -3.78 2.80
C THR A 73 2.77 -4.89 2.28
N ARG A 74 3.86 -4.54 1.60
CA ARG A 74 4.87 -5.50 1.13
C ARG A 74 5.51 -6.27 2.29
N ASP A 75 5.92 -5.57 3.34
CA ASP A 75 6.56 -6.18 4.49
C ASP A 75 5.58 -7.04 5.29
N LEU A 76 4.31 -6.64 5.39
CA LEU A 76 3.24 -7.47 5.94
C LEU A 76 3.10 -8.79 5.17
N TYR A 77 3.05 -8.75 3.84
CA TYR A 77 3.00 -9.98 3.04
C TYR A 77 4.22 -10.88 3.26
N ARG A 78 5.42 -10.29 3.39
CA ARG A 78 6.65 -11.05 3.71
C ARG A 78 6.59 -11.70 5.09
N TRP A 79 6.09 -10.99 6.10
CA TRP A 79 5.86 -11.57 7.43
C TRP A 79 4.90 -12.74 7.37
N ILE A 80 3.78 -12.61 6.65
CA ILE A 80 2.80 -13.69 6.57
C ILE A 80 3.36 -14.88 5.79
N GLU A 81 4.07 -14.64 4.68
CA GLU A 81 4.73 -15.69 3.93
C GLU A 81 5.68 -16.51 4.81
N TRP A 82 6.51 -15.83 5.61
CA TRP A 82 7.45 -16.50 6.51
C TRP A 82 6.72 -17.35 7.56
N VAL A 83 5.76 -16.77 8.28
CA VAL A 83 5.01 -17.46 9.33
C VAL A 83 4.26 -18.67 8.78
N VAL A 84 3.67 -18.55 7.57
CA VAL A 84 2.89 -19.62 6.94
C VAL A 84 3.78 -20.72 6.34
N CYS A 85 4.89 -20.35 5.68
CA CYS A 85 5.86 -21.31 5.14
C CYS A 85 6.44 -22.21 6.23
N ASP A 86 6.92 -21.58 7.31
CA ASP A 86 7.68 -22.28 8.35
C ASP A 86 6.77 -22.74 9.50
N ARG A 87 5.45 -22.55 9.37
CA ARG A 87 4.42 -22.93 10.35
C ARG A 87 4.72 -22.38 11.75
N LEU A 88 5.20 -21.15 11.81
CA LEU A 88 5.59 -20.51 13.07
C LEU A 88 4.37 -19.98 13.83
N PRO A 89 4.44 -19.87 15.18
CA PRO A 89 3.41 -19.18 15.95
C PRO A 89 3.34 -17.70 15.57
N PHE A 90 2.15 -17.08 15.58
CA PHE A 90 2.01 -15.65 15.27
C PHE A 90 2.78 -14.73 16.21
N ALA A 91 2.97 -15.13 17.47
CA ALA A 91 3.83 -14.43 18.41
C ALA A 91 5.28 -14.27 17.92
N PHE A 92 5.72 -15.08 16.94
CA PHE A 92 7.05 -14.99 16.34
C PHE A 92 7.37 -13.60 15.77
N VAL A 93 6.39 -12.94 15.14
CA VAL A 93 6.61 -11.62 14.50
C VAL A 93 6.81 -10.50 15.54
N GLU A 94 6.45 -10.75 16.80
CA GLU A 94 6.58 -9.81 17.91
C GLU A 94 7.80 -10.11 18.79
N ARG A 95 8.42 -11.29 18.64
CA ARG A 95 9.60 -11.68 19.44
C ARG A 95 10.76 -10.71 19.20
N ARG A 96 11.31 -10.17 20.29
CA ARG A 96 12.42 -9.21 20.27
C ARG A 96 13.60 -9.67 19.41
N LEU A 97 14.03 -10.92 19.54
CA LEU A 97 15.14 -11.46 18.75
C LEU A 97 14.82 -11.48 17.25
N THR A 98 13.61 -11.87 16.86
CA THR A 98 13.18 -11.82 15.46
C THR A 98 13.25 -10.38 14.95
N ARG A 99 12.78 -9.41 15.74
CA ARG A 99 12.81 -7.99 15.34
C ARG A 99 14.21 -7.43 15.12
N LEU A 100 15.17 -7.86 15.93
CA LEU A 100 16.57 -7.45 15.79
C LEU A 100 17.26 -8.05 14.58
N ASN A 101 16.76 -9.19 14.06
CA ASN A 101 17.39 -9.93 12.97
C ASN A 101 16.68 -9.74 11.62
N THR A 102 15.68 -8.85 11.53
CA THR A 102 14.91 -8.63 10.29
C THR A 102 14.89 -7.18 9.90
N ALA A 103 15.01 -6.91 8.59
CA ALA A 103 14.79 -5.58 8.01
C ALA A 103 13.30 -5.25 7.74
N LEU A 104 12.38 -6.13 8.14
CA LEU A 104 10.94 -5.92 7.91
C LEU A 104 10.37 -4.92 8.92
N SER A 105 9.49 -4.06 8.44
CA SER A 105 8.80 -3.07 9.29
C SER A 105 7.95 -3.73 10.39
N SER A 106 7.64 -2.92 11.40
CA SER A 106 6.89 -3.39 12.57
C SER A 106 5.44 -3.70 12.25
N VAL A 107 5.05 -4.94 12.51
CA VAL A 107 3.70 -5.47 12.35
C VAL A 107 3.27 -6.14 13.66
N ARG A 108 2.02 -5.90 14.08
CA ARG A 108 1.39 -6.61 15.21
C ARG A 108 0.97 -8.00 14.77
N GLY A 109 1.14 -9.02 15.61
CA GLY A 109 0.80 -10.43 15.31
C GLY A 109 -0.64 -10.61 14.83
N HIS A 110 -1.57 -9.84 15.41
CA HIS A 110 -2.98 -9.83 15.01
C HIS A 110 -3.22 -9.41 13.55
N ALA A 111 -2.36 -8.57 12.97
CA ALA A 111 -2.47 -8.19 11.55
C ALA A 111 -2.06 -9.33 10.60
N VAL A 112 -1.17 -10.23 11.05
CA VAL A 112 -0.76 -11.42 10.31
C VAL A 112 -1.84 -12.51 10.39
N GLU A 113 -2.51 -12.61 11.53
CA GLU A 113 -3.57 -13.57 11.79
C GLU A 113 -4.82 -13.34 10.93
N VAL A 114 -5.26 -12.09 10.80
CA VAL A 114 -6.45 -11.71 10.00
C VAL A 114 -6.35 -12.17 8.54
N HIS A 115 -5.15 -12.20 7.96
CA HIS A 115 -4.93 -12.55 6.56
C HIS A 115 -4.57 -14.04 6.31
N ARG A 116 -4.67 -14.90 7.34
CA ARG A 116 -4.31 -16.33 7.27
C ARG A 116 -5.21 -17.14 6.33
N ALA A 117 -6.53 -16.89 6.35
CA ALA A 117 -7.50 -17.65 5.55
C ALA A 117 -7.31 -17.39 4.05
N ASP A 118 -7.17 -16.11 3.68
CA ASP A 118 -6.98 -15.67 2.30
C ASP A 118 -5.71 -16.28 1.67
N LEU A 119 -4.62 -16.37 2.44
CA LEU A 119 -3.33 -16.88 1.93
C LEU A 119 -3.28 -18.40 1.84
N ARG A 120 -4.00 -19.12 2.71
CA ARG A 120 -4.17 -20.58 2.55
C ARG A 120 -4.96 -20.90 1.29
N ALA A 121 -6.06 -20.18 1.06
CA ALA A 121 -6.86 -20.31 -0.15
C ALA A 121 -6.04 -19.95 -1.42
N ALA A 122 -5.26 -18.87 -1.37
CA ALA A 122 -4.41 -18.44 -2.48
C ALA A 122 -3.22 -19.37 -2.76
N ARG A 123 -2.73 -20.12 -1.77
CA ARG A 123 -1.69 -21.14 -1.97
C ARG A 123 -2.23 -22.45 -2.50
N ALA A 124 -3.42 -22.87 -2.05
CA ALA A 124 -4.11 -24.05 -2.58
C ALA A 124 -4.45 -23.89 -4.08
N SER A 125 -4.65 -22.66 -4.56
CA SER A 125 -4.92 -22.36 -5.96
C SER A 125 -3.66 -22.14 -6.83
N ARG A 126 -2.46 -21.99 -6.24
CA ARG A 126 -1.21 -21.87 -7.00
C ARG A 126 -0.67 -23.26 -7.34
N ARG A 127 -0.59 -23.59 -8.64
CA ARG A 127 0.18 -24.75 -9.12
C ARG A 127 1.62 -24.67 -8.57
N PRO A 128 2.22 -25.78 -8.13
CA PRO A 128 3.57 -25.76 -7.57
C PRO A 128 4.54 -25.23 -8.62
N ARG A 129 5.15 -24.08 -8.36
CA ARG A 129 6.36 -23.68 -9.08
C ARG A 129 7.48 -24.58 -8.61
N ALA A 130 8.15 -25.24 -9.55
CA ALA A 130 9.35 -26.03 -9.29
C ALA A 130 10.32 -25.20 -8.45
N SER A 131 10.62 -25.71 -7.26
CA SER A 131 11.49 -25.11 -6.27
C SER A 131 12.93 -25.09 -6.79
N SER A 132 13.43 -23.92 -7.17
CA SER A 132 14.88 -23.70 -7.26
C SER A 132 15.33 -22.78 -6.13
N CYS A 133 16.24 -23.32 -5.32
CA CYS A 133 17.17 -22.61 -4.43
C CYS A 133 16.66 -22.24 -3.03
N VAL A 134 16.50 -23.25 -2.18
CA VAL A 134 16.83 -23.12 -0.75
C VAL A 134 18.34 -23.30 -0.63
N ARG A 135 19.09 -22.24 -0.31
CA ARG A 135 20.49 -22.40 0.15
C ARG A 135 20.46 -22.76 1.64
N PRO A 136 21.05 -23.89 2.08
CA PRO A 136 21.07 -24.25 3.50
C PRO A 136 22.02 -23.33 4.28
N CYS A 137 21.49 -22.69 5.32
CA CYS A 137 22.28 -22.00 6.33
C CYS A 137 22.78 -23.03 7.37
N HIS A 138 23.70 -23.92 6.99
CA HIS A 138 24.36 -24.85 7.91
C HIS A 138 25.88 -24.68 7.82
N ARG A 139 26.41 -23.59 8.39
CA ARG A 139 27.85 -23.47 8.68
C ARG A 139 28.18 -22.36 9.69
N TRP A 140 27.55 -22.33 10.87
CA TRP A 140 27.87 -21.34 11.90
C TRP A 140 27.87 -21.86 13.35
N LEU A 141 27.88 -23.18 13.55
CA LEU A 141 28.07 -23.78 14.87
C LEU A 141 29.08 -24.91 14.75
N ASP A 142 30.36 -24.55 14.68
CA ASP A 142 31.49 -25.38 15.13
C ASP A 142 32.74 -24.50 15.09
N LYS A 143 33.06 -23.94 16.25
CA LYS A 143 34.40 -23.54 16.74
C LYS A 143 34.20 -22.89 18.12
N GLN A 144 34.15 -23.75 19.14
CA GLN A 144 34.71 -23.40 20.45
C GLN A 144 36.17 -23.84 20.46
#